data_AF-A0A0M9E2S5-F1
#
_entry.id   AF-A0A0M9E2S5-F1
#
_cell.length_a   1.000
_cell.length_b   1.000
_cell.length_c   1.000
_cell.angle_alpha   90.00
_cell.angle_beta   90.00
_cell.angle_gamma   90.00
#
_symmetry.space_group_name_H-M   'P 1'
#
loop_
_entity.id
_entity.type
_entity.pdbx_description
1 polymer ?
#
loop_
_entity_poly.entity_id
_entity_poly.type
_entity_poly.pdbx_seq_one_letter_code
_entity_poly.pdbx_strand_id
1 'polypeptide(L)' 'MKEEKSIVDRKQKSKHPIAIEGIQFSGPIPPPAILQEYNNVSPGCADRIIKYAENEAEHRRKVEIFTLKTEMLEIRLG' A
#
# COMPACT_ATOMS: atom_id res chain seq x y z
N MET A 1 9.93 -47.80 47.27
CA MET A 1 10.29 -48.58 46.06
C MET A 1 9.77 -47.79 44.87
N LYS A 2 10.66 -47.11 44.13
CA LYS A 2 11.20 -47.55 42.81
C LYS A 2 10.04 -47.66 41.80
N GLU A 3 9.94 -46.88 40.72
CA GLU A 3 10.99 -46.49 39.78
C GLU A 3 10.59 -45.25 38.98
N GLU A 4 11.58 -44.37 38.82
CA GLU A 4 11.69 -43.33 37.83
C GLU A 4 12.23 -43.95 36.53
N LYS A 5 11.51 -43.79 35.40
CA LYS A 5 12.03 -43.80 34.01
C LYS A 5 11.09 -42.89 33.20
N SER A 6 11.45 -41.65 32.87
CA SER A 6 12.43 -41.20 31.87
C SER A 6 12.00 -41.44 30.42
N ILE A 7 12.44 -40.53 29.53
CA ILE A 7 12.43 -40.58 28.05
C ILE A 7 11.14 -39.97 27.44
N VAL A 8 11.08 -38.65 27.17
CA VAL A 8 11.58 -37.94 25.95
C VAL A 8 10.90 -38.43 24.66
N ASP A 9 10.51 -37.49 23.79
CA ASP A 9 9.87 -37.61 22.46
C ASP A 9 8.32 -37.49 22.47
N ARG A 10 7.70 -36.54 21.77
CA ARG A 10 7.92 -36.22 20.35
C ARG A 10 7.38 -34.83 20.02
N LYS A 11 8.25 -34.00 19.43
CA LYS A 11 7.91 -32.77 18.68
C LYS A 11 6.65 -32.98 17.82
N GLN A 12 5.61 -32.18 18.04
CA GLN A 12 4.64 -31.86 16.98
C GLN A 12 4.72 -30.36 16.70
N LYS A 13 5.74 -29.97 15.92
CA LYS A 13 5.68 -28.74 15.13
C LYS A 13 4.68 -29.01 14.00
N SER A 14 3.44 -28.55 14.16
CA SER A 14 2.46 -28.55 13.07
C SER A 14 2.98 -27.64 11.96
N LYS A 15 3.41 -28.23 10.85
CA LYS A 15 3.85 -27.53 9.63
C LYS A 15 2.63 -27.16 8.78
N HIS A 16 1.69 -26.39 9.31
CA HIS A 16 0.68 -25.80 8.43
C HIS A 16 1.36 -24.69 7.63
N PRO A 17 1.30 -24.72 6.29
CA PRO A 17 1.74 -23.58 5.51
C PRO A 17 0.83 -22.40 5.89
N ILE A 18 1.44 -21.34 6.42
CA ILE A 18 0.75 -20.07 6.64
C ILE A 18 0.64 -19.43 5.27
N ALA A 19 -0.56 -19.42 4.69
CA ALA A 19 -0.83 -18.67 3.48
C ALA A 19 -1.00 -17.18 3.86
N ILE A 20 -0.20 -16.31 3.26
CA ILE A 20 -0.32 -14.86 3.39
C ILE A 20 -1.08 -14.39 2.14
N GLU A 21 -2.33 -13.98 2.29
CA GLU A 21 -3.04 -13.24 1.25
C GLU A 21 -2.75 -11.75 1.41
N GLY A 22 -2.21 -11.13 0.36
CA GLY A 22 -1.97 -9.70 0.27
C GLY A 22 -2.56 -9.15 -1.02
N ILE A 23 -3.17 -7.97 -0.94
CA ILE A 23 -3.71 -7.27 -2.12
C ILE A 23 -2.69 -6.22 -2.55
N GLN A 24 -2.25 -6.30 -3.81
CA GLN A 24 -1.39 -5.30 -4.43
C GLN A 24 -2.17 -4.59 -5.53
N PHE A 25 -2.07 -3.27 -5.56
CA PHE A 25 -2.56 -2.46 -6.66
C PHE A 25 -1.52 -1.39 -7.01
N SER A 26 -1.64 -0.85 -8.21
CA SER A 26 -0.80 0.23 -8.70
C SER A 26 -1.68 1.33 -9.26
N GLY A 27 -1.23 2.56 -9.11
CA GLY A 27 -1.93 3.75 -9.54
C GLY A 27 -2.48 4.56 -8.37
N PRO A 28 -3.02 5.75 -8.68
CA PRO A 28 -3.38 6.75 -7.67
C PRO A 28 -4.69 6.42 -6.94
N ILE A 29 -5.49 5.49 -7.48
CA ILE A 29 -6.80 5.11 -6.94
C ILE A 29 -6.81 3.60 -6.68
N PRO A 30 -7.27 3.16 -5.49
CA PRO A 30 -7.44 1.74 -5.21
C PRO A 30 -8.58 1.13 -6.06
N PRO A 31 -8.59 -0.20 -6.26
CA PRO A 31 -9.67 -0.89 -6.97
C PRO A 31 -11.05 -0.58 -6.37
N PRO A 32 -12.14 -0.61 -7.18
CA PRO A 32 -13.49 -0.25 -6.72
C PRO A 32 -13.95 -1.02 -5.47
N ALA A 33 -13.63 -2.31 -5.37
CA ALA A 33 -13.99 -3.13 -4.22
C ALA A 33 -13.36 -2.60 -2.90
N ILE A 34 -12.07 -2.29 -2.91
CA ILE A 34 -11.36 -1.72 -1.74
C ILE A 34 -11.86 -0.30 -1.46
N LEU A 35 -12.08 0.49 -2.51
CA LEU A 35 -12.58 1.85 -2.36
C LEU A 35 -13.95 1.89 -1.66
N GLN A 36 -14.83 0.93 -1.96
CA GLN A 36 -16.11 0.77 -1.27
C GLN A 36 -15.93 0.43 0.21
N GLU A 37 -14.98 -0.43 0.57
CA GLU A 37 -14.67 -0.76 1.96
C GLU A 37 -14.26 0.47 2.77
N TYR A 38 -13.46 1.37 2.19
CA TYR A 38 -13.13 2.64 2.85
C TYR A 38 -14.38 3.47 3.18
N ASN A 39 -15.35 3.52 2.27
CA ASN A 39 -16.60 4.24 2.51
C ASN A 39 -17.47 3.57 3.58
N ASN A 40 -17.41 2.24 3.70
CA ASN A 40 -18.09 1.50 4.76
C ASN A 40 -17.48 1.78 6.14
N VAL A 41 -16.16 1.98 6.22
CA VAL A 41 -15.47 2.36 7.47
C VAL A 41 -15.89 3.76 7.92
N SER A 42 -15.95 4.71 7.01
CA SER A 42 -16.41 6.07 7.30
C SER A 42 -17.06 6.67 6.04
N PRO A 43 -18.34 7.09 6.13
CA PRO A 43 -19.02 7.70 4.99
C PRO A 43 -18.23 8.88 4.43
N GLY A 44 -18.04 8.90 3.11
CA GLY A 44 -17.28 9.93 2.39
C GLY A 44 -15.78 9.65 2.28
N CYS A 45 -15.25 8.60 2.89
CA CYS A 45 -13.83 8.24 2.74
C CYS A 45 -13.41 8.00 1.29
N ALA A 46 -14.22 7.25 0.53
CA ALA A 46 -13.93 6.96 -0.88
C ALA A 46 -13.75 8.23 -1.71
N ASP A 47 -14.66 9.19 -1.53
CA ASP A 47 -14.62 10.50 -2.20
C ASP A 47 -13.36 11.28 -1.82
N ARG A 48 -13.00 11.31 -0.53
CA ARG A 48 -11.75 11.94 -0.06
C ARG A 48 -10.50 11.31 -0.67
N ILE A 49 -10.47 9.99 -0.86
CA ILE A 49 -9.35 9.29 -1.51
C ILE A 49 -9.26 9.71 -2.98
N ILE A 50 -10.38 9.75 -3.69
CA ILE A 50 -10.43 10.22 -5.08
C ILE A 50 -9.94 11.66 -5.17
N LYS A 51 -10.47 12.55 -4.31
CA LYS A 51 -10.07 13.96 -4.27
C LYS A 51 -8.58 14.13 -3.99
N TYR A 52 -8.04 13.34 -3.06
CA TYR A 52 -6.61 13.36 -2.75
C TYR A 52 -5.75 13.01 -3.98
N ALA A 53 -6.11 11.94 -4.69
CA ALA A 53 -5.43 11.52 -5.91
C ALA A 53 -5.51 12.57 -7.04
N GLU A 54 -6.66 13.21 -7.22
CA GLU A 54 -6.82 14.31 -8.19
C GLU A 54 -5.91 15.50 -7.85
N ASN A 55 -5.89 15.92 -6.59
CA ASN A 55 -5.08 17.03 -6.11
C ASN A 55 -3.57 16.73 -6.27
N GLU A 56 -3.15 15.50 -5.97
CA GLU A 56 -1.78 15.06 -6.17
C GLU A 56 -1.38 15.06 -7.66
N ALA A 57 -2.27 14.60 -8.53
CA ALA A 57 -2.06 14.65 -9.98
C ALA A 57 -2.00 16.09 -10.51
N GLU A 58 -2.76 17.02 -9.94
CA GLU A 58 -2.67 18.44 -10.25
C GLU A 58 -1.34 19.05 -9.77
N HIS A 59 -0.95 18.78 -8.53
CA HIS A 59 0.32 19.26 -7.97
C HIS A 59 1.50 18.79 -8.81
N ARG A 60 1.56 17.49 -9.14
CA ARG A 60 2.61 16.93 -9.99
C ARG A 60 2.70 17.62 -11.35
N ARG A 61 1.57 17.82 -12.04
CA ARG A 61 1.54 18.54 -13.32
C ARG A 61 2.06 19.98 -13.20
N LYS A 62 1.73 20.68 -12.10
CA LYS A 62 2.24 22.04 -11.85
C LYS A 62 3.76 22.04 -11.70
N VAL A 63 4.31 21.08 -10.96
CA VAL A 63 5.77 20.91 -10.80
C VAL A 63 6.42 20.59 -12.13
N GLU A 64 5.89 19.63 -12.89
CA GLU A 64 6.41 19.26 -14.21
C GLU A 64 6.46 20.48 -15.16
N ILE A 65 5.37 21.24 -15.25
CA ILE A 65 5.32 22.46 -16.07
C ILE A 65 6.34 23.50 -15.59
N PHE A 66 6.49 23.67 -14.28
CA PHE A 66 7.45 24.62 -13.73
C PHE A 66 8.90 24.23 -14.02
N THR A 67 9.24 22.95 -13.87
CA THR A 67 10.57 22.40 -14.19
C THR A 67 10.89 22.62 -15.66
N LEU A 68 9.98 22.24 -16.58
CA LEU A 68 10.17 22.43 -18.02
C LEU A 68 10.39 23.90 -18.40
N LYS A 69 9.67 24.83 -17.75
CA LYS A 69 9.86 26.27 -17.98
C LYS A 69 11.23 26.74 -17.53
N THR A 70 11.69 26.27 -16.37
CA THR A 70 13.01 26.62 -15.83
C THR A 70 14.11 26.13 -16.76
N GLU A 71 14.04 24.87 -17.20
CA GLU A 71 14.98 24.28 -18.16
C GLU A 71 15.02 25.08 -19.48
N MET A 72 13.86 25.50 -20.01
CA MET A 72 13.81 26.33 -21.22
C MET A 72 14.46 27.71 -21.06
N LEU A 73 14.36 28.33 -19.87
CA LEU A 73 14.97 29.62 -19.59
C LEU A 73 16.49 29.49 -19.47
N GLU A 74 16.99 28.44 -18.82
CA GLU A 74 18.43 28.17 -18.71
C GLU A 74 19.06 27.98 -20.09
N ILE A 75 18.43 27.21 -20.98
CA ILE A 75 18.90 27.02 -22.37
C ILE A 75 18.97 28.35 -23.14
N ARG A 76 18.07 29.29 -22.87
CA ARG A 76 18.04 30.59 -23.57
C ARG A 76 19.10 31.57 -23.07
N LEU A 77 19.53 31.43 -21.82
CA LEU A 77 20.44 32.37 -21.16
C LEU A 77 21.91 31.93 -21.24
N GLY A 78 22.19 30.68 -21.61
CA GLY A 78 23.52 30.19 -21.97
C GLY A 78 23.80 30.31 -23.46
#